data_AF-A0A534CJ58-F1
#
_entry.id   AF-A0A534CJ58-F1
#
_cell.length_a   1.000
_cell.length_b   1.000
_cell.length_c   1.000
_cell.angle_alpha   90.00
_cell.angle_beta   90.00
_cell.angle_gamma   90.00
#
_symmetry.space_group_name_H-M   'P 1'
#
loop_
_entity.id
_entity.type
_entity.pdbx_description
1 polymer ?
#
loop_
_entity_poly.entity_id
_entity_poly.type
_entity_poly.pdbx_seq_one_letter_code
_entity_poly.pdbx_strand_id
1 'polypeptide(L)'
;AREALERHELEKAIMALPEVFRTVLVLRTVEGISGIETAASLGVHETTVRTRMYRAQRRLGTELVQRLRLAQGLFELAPERLDRIVKRVLAQLPHGSMLTMSASPP
;
A
#
# COMPACT_ATOMS: atom_id res chain seq x y z
N ALA A 1 -11.90 15.41 12.27
CA ALA A 1 -11.77 14.06 12.87
C ALA A 1 -11.31 13.01 11.85
N ARG A 2 -12.10 12.72 10.80
CA ARG A 2 -11.75 11.71 9.77
C ARG A 2 -10.60 12.11 8.85
N GLU A 3 -10.60 13.33 8.32
CA GLU A 3 -9.53 13.78 7.41
C GLU A 3 -8.15 13.81 8.08
N ALA A 4 -8.09 14.12 9.38
CA ALA A 4 -6.85 14.09 10.14
C ALA A 4 -6.30 12.67 10.29
N LEU A 5 -7.19 11.67 10.46
CA LEU A 5 -6.82 10.25 10.49
C LEU A 5 -6.30 9.79 9.12
N GLU A 6 -6.98 10.18 8.04
CA GLU A 6 -6.57 9.84 6.67
C GLU A 6 -5.20 10.44 6.33
N ARG A 7 -4.94 11.70 6.73
CA ARG A 7 -3.62 12.34 6.59
C ARG A 7 -2.54 11.62 7.41
N HIS A 8 -2.83 11.29 8.67
CA HIS A 8 -1.90 10.58 9.55
C HIS A 8 -1.50 9.21 8.99
N GLU A 9 -2.45 8.44 8.49
CA GLU A 9 -2.15 7.14 7.88
C GLU A 9 -1.44 7.27 6.54
N LEU A 10 -1.69 8.33 5.77
CA LEU A 10 -0.92 8.65 4.57
C LEU A 10 0.54 8.96 4.90
N GLU A 11 0.80 9.81 5.89
CA GLU A 11 2.17 10.14 6.34
C GLU A 11 2.92 8.87 6.75
N LYS A 12 2.30 8.02 7.57
CA LYS A 12 2.92 6.74 7.96
C LYS A 12 3.15 5.81 6.77
N ALA A 13 2.22 5.76 5.81
CA ALA A 13 2.37 4.92 4.62
C ALA A 13 3.56 5.38 3.76
N ILE A 14 3.76 6.69 3.61
CA ILE A 14 4.93 7.27 2.93
C ILE A 14 6.21 6.91 3.69
N MET A 15 6.20 7.03 5.02
CA MET A 15 7.35 6.69 5.87
C MET A 15 7.68 5.19 5.87
N ALA A 16 6.72 4.31 5.60
CA ALA A 16 6.96 2.87 5.48
C ALA A 16 7.60 2.46 4.14
N LEU A 17 7.55 3.32 3.11
CA LEU A 17 8.25 3.04 1.85
C LEU A 17 9.77 3.01 2.08
N PRO A 18 10.50 2.06 1.49
CA PRO A 18 11.96 2.13 1.43
C PRO A 18 12.43 3.42 0.78
N GLU A 19 13.54 3.93 1.30
CA GLU A 19 14.07 5.25 1.00
C GLU A 19 14.14 5.53 -0.50
N VAL A 20 14.69 4.61 -1.29
CA VAL A 20 14.82 4.75 -2.75
C VAL A 20 13.49 5.02 -3.49
N PHE A 21 12.37 4.54 -2.95
CA PHE A 21 11.03 4.79 -3.52
C PHE A 21 10.41 6.05 -2.94
N ARG A 22 10.60 6.27 -1.63
CA ARG A 22 10.12 7.48 -0.93
C ARG A 22 10.74 8.74 -1.55
N THR A 23 12.04 8.76 -1.76
CA THR A 23 12.77 9.90 -2.34
C THR A 23 12.24 10.25 -3.72
N VAL A 24 12.07 9.25 -4.61
CA VAL A 24 11.53 9.48 -5.95
C VAL A 24 10.09 9.99 -5.91
N LEU A 25 9.26 9.43 -5.01
CA LEU A 25 7.89 9.88 -4.82
C LEU A 25 7.85 11.36 -4.40
N VAL A 26 8.58 11.72 -3.34
CA VAL A 26 8.62 13.10 -2.80
C VAL A 26 9.11 14.08 -3.86
N LEU A 27 10.23 13.80 -4.52
CA LEU A 27 10.76 14.68 -5.58
C LEU A 27 9.76 14.89 -6.72
N ARG A 28 9.04 13.84 -7.14
CA ARG A 28 8.11 13.92 -8.27
C ARG A 28 6.75 14.53 -7.91
N THR A 29 6.27 14.35 -6.67
CA THR A 29 4.91 14.76 -6.29
C THR A 29 4.85 15.99 -5.39
N VAL A 30 5.85 16.17 -4.53
CA VAL A 30 5.90 17.30 -3.59
C VAL A 30 6.72 18.43 -4.19
N GLU A 31 7.94 18.13 -4.64
CA GLU A 31 8.81 19.15 -5.26
C GLU A 31 8.43 19.44 -6.72
N GLY A 32 7.70 18.53 -7.37
CA GLY A 32 7.19 18.73 -8.73
C GLY A 32 8.24 18.71 -9.84
N ILE A 33 9.48 18.30 -9.56
CA ILE A 33 10.57 18.28 -10.55
C ILE A 33 10.39 17.15 -11.57
N SER A 34 10.95 17.32 -12.77
CA SER A 34 10.82 16.36 -13.88
C SER A 34 11.51 15.01 -13.62
N GLY A 35 11.19 14.00 -14.43
CA GLY A 35 11.84 12.69 -14.34
C GLY A 35 13.34 12.78 -14.66
N ILE A 36 13.71 13.63 -15.61
CA ILE A 36 15.08 13.91 -16.02
C ILE A 36 15.85 14.62 -14.90
N GLU A 37 15.29 15.68 -14.30
CA GLU A 37 15.91 16.39 -13.17
C GLU A 37 16.06 15.49 -11.95
N THR A 38 15.05 14.65 -11.68
CA THR A 38 15.13 13.62 -10.62
C THR A 38 16.27 12.64 -10.89
N ALA A 39 16.42 12.20 -12.15
CA ALA A 39 17.48 11.27 -12.55
C ALA A 39 18.86 11.87 -12.35
N ALA A 40 19.04 13.13 -12.79
CA ALA A 40 20.27 13.89 -12.59
C ALA A 40 20.59 14.09 -11.09
N SER A 41 19.59 14.45 -10.29
CA SER A 41 19.73 14.67 -8.84
C SER A 41 20.14 13.41 -8.08
N LEU A 42 19.68 12.24 -8.54
CA LEU A 42 19.93 10.95 -7.89
C LEU A 42 21.08 10.15 -8.51
N GLY A 43 21.71 10.63 -9.58
CA GLY A 43 22.77 9.93 -10.29
C GLY A 43 22.32 8.59 -10.90
N VAL A 44 21.09 8.50 -11.39
CA VAL A 44 20.52 7.29 -12.00
C VAL A 44 19.96 7.57 -13.39
N HIS A 45 19.64 6.52 -14.16
CA HIS A 45 18.91 6.68 -15.42
C HIS A 45 17.44 7.06 -15.18
N GLU A 46 16.86 7.86 -16.08
CA GLU A 46 15.44 8.24 -16.04
C GLU A 46 14.50 7.02 -16.06
N THR A 47 14.87 5.96 -16.77
CA THR A 47 14.14 4.68 -16.76
C THR A 47 14.03 4.08 -15.35
N THR A 48 15.08 4.24 -14.53
CA THR A 48 15.10 3.82 -13.13
C THR A 48 14.15 4.68 -12.29
N VAL A 49 14.11 5.98 -12.53
CA VAL A 49 13.14 6.90 -11.87
C VAL A 49 11.71 6.45 -12.18
N ARG A 50 11.38 6.18 -13.45
CA ARG A 50 10.06 5.69 -13.86
C ARG A 50 9.67 4.39 -13.15
N THR A 51 10.57 3.40 -13.12
CA THR A 51 10.29 2.12 -12.44
C THR A 51 10.18 2.29 -10.93
N ARG A 52 11.02 3.12 -10.30
CA ARG A 52 10.93 3.43 -8.87
C ARG A 52 9.63 4.14 -8.54
N MET A 53 9.19 5.10 -9.34
CA MET A 53 7.93 5.82 -9.17
C MET A 53 6.73 4.86 -9.24
N TYR A 54 6.69 4.00 -10.26
CA TYR A 54 5.64 2.99 -10.38
C TYR A 54 5.59 2.07 -9.15
N ARG A 55 6.74 1.58 -8.69
CA ARG A 55 6.84 0.73 -7.49
C ARG A 55 6.46 1.49 -6.23
N ALA A 56 6.81 2.77 -6.11
CA ALA A 56 6.42 3.63 -4.99
C ALA A 56 4.89 3.75 -4.90
N GLN A 57 4.22 4.07 -6.01
CA GLN A 57 2.76 4.21 -6.06
C GLN A 57 2.04 2.91 -5.69
N ARG A 58 2.49 1.77 -6.25
CA ARG A 58 1.92 0.45 -5.94
C ARG A 58 2.03 0.13 -4.45
N ARG A 59 3.21 0.33 -3.86
CA ARG A 59 3.45 0.04 -2.45
C ARG A 59 2.70 0.98 -1.53
N LEU A 60 2.66 2.27 -1.87
CA LEU A 60 1.91 3.28 -1.11
C LEU A 60 0.42 2.94 -1.08
N GLY A 61 -0.15 2.56 -2.22
CA GLY A 61 -1.55 2.14 -2.31
C GLY A 61 -1.86 0.93 -1.43
N THR A 62 -1.03 -0.13 -1.50
CA THR A 62 -1.19 -1.32 -0.65
C THR A 62 -1.08 -0.99 0.83
N GLU A 63 -0.04 -0.25 1.21
CA GLU A 63 0.23 0.14 2.60
C GLU A 63 -0.89 1.01 3.17
N LEU A 64 -1.35 2.01 2.41
CA LEU A 64 -2.43 2.91 2.84
C LEU A 64 -3.76 2.17 3.01
N VAL A 65 -4.10 1.26 2.08
CA VAL A 65 -5.31 0.44 2.21
C VAL A 65 -5.26 -0.41 3.47
N GLN A 66 -4.11 -1.04 3.76
CA GLN A 66 -3.95 -1.83 4.97
C GLN A 66 -4.08 -0.97 6.23
N ARG A 67 -3.44 0.20 6.25
CA ARG A 67 -3.50 1.15 7.37
C ARG A 67 -4.89 1.69 7.63
N LEU A 68 -5.60 2.11 6.59
CA LEU A 68 -6.97 2.59 6.71
C LEU A 68 -7.90 1.49 7.23
N ARG A 69 -7.73 0.24 6.78
CA ARG A 69 -8.49 -0.91 7.31
C ARG A 69 -8.25 -1.10 8.81
N LEU A 70 -7.01 -1.02 9.25
CA LEU A 70 -6.66 -1.14 10.67
C LEU A 70 -7.22 0.03 11.48
N ALA A 71 -7.02 1.26 11.00
CA ALA A 71 -7.46 2.49 11.67
C ALA A 71 -8.99 2.63 11.75
N GLN A 72 -9.72 2.09 10.78
CA GLN A 72 -11.19 2.08 10.77
C GLN A 72 -11.80 0.93 11.56
N GLY A 73 -10.98 0.09 12.22
CA GLY A 73 -11.48 -1.10 12.89
C GLY A 73 -12.23 -2.01 11.91
N LEU A 74 -11.83 -2.10 10.64
CA LEU A 74 -12.54 -2.93 9.65
C LEU A 74 -12.43 -4.44 9.98
N PHE A 75 -11.59 -4.80 10.95
CA PHE A 75 -11.52 -6.10 11.60
C PHE A 75 -12.39 -6.23 12.87
N GLU A 76 -13.08 -5.17 13.31
CA GLU A 76 -14.14 -5.22 14.34
C GLU A 76 -15.48 -5.75 13.79
N LEU A 77 -15.43 -6.51 12.70
CA LEU A 77 -16.49 -7.47 12.46
C LEU A 77 -16.37 -8.51 13.57
N ALA A 78 -17.43 -8.71 14.36
CA ALA A 78 -17.51 -9.87 15.25
C ALA A 78 -17.04 -11.12 14.46
N PRO A 79 -16.20 -12.00 15.04
CA PRO A 79 -15.54 -13.10 14.33
C PRO A 79 -16.50 -13.90 13.43
N GLU A 80 -17.75 -14.07 13.87
CA GLU A 80 -18.81 -14.80 13.17
C GLU A 80 -19.29 -14.09 11.89
N ARG A 81 -19.18 -12.77 11.82
CA ARG A 81 -19.54 -11.98 10.64
C ARG A 81 -18.40 -12.00 9.61
N LEU A 82 -17.15 -11.95 10.07
CA LEU A 82 -15.98 -12.10 9.19
C LEU A 82 -15.95 -13.50 8.56
N ASP A 83 -16.14 -14.55 9.34
CA ASP A 83 -16.21 -15.94 8.88
C ASP A 83 -17.26 -16.15 7.79
N ARG A 84 -18.43 -15.53 7.94
CA ARG A 84 -19.51 -15.62 6.93
C ARG A 84 -19.14 -14.95 5.62
N ILE A 85 -18.47 -13.79 5.67
CA ILE A 85 -18.01 -13.08 4.47
C ILE A 85 -16.91 -13.89 3.78
N VAL A 86 -15.93 -14.38 4.53
CA VAL A 86 -14.83 -15.20 4.01
C VAL A 86 -15.38 -16.46 3.34
N LYS A 87 -16.25 -17.23 4.01
CA LYS A 87 -16.87 -18.42 3.42
C LYS A 87 -17.63 -18.11 2.13
N ARG A 88 -18.36 -16.99 2.08
CA ARG A 88 -19.13 -16.59 0.89
C ARG A 88 -18.22 -16.20 -0.28
N VAL A 89 -17.16 -15.43 -0.02
CA VAL A 89 -16.21 -15.03 -1.07
C VAL A 89 -15.44 -16.25 -1.58
N LEU A 90 -14.96 -17.11 -0.69
CA LEU A 90 -14.25 -18.34 -1.08
C LEU A 90 -15.13 -19.29 -1.90
N ALA A 91 -16.43 -19.40 -1.58
CA ALA A 91 -17.38 -20.19 -2.36
C ALA A 91 -17.64 -19.63 -3.78
N GLN A 92 -17.28 -18.36 -4.05
CA GLN A 92 -17.42 -17.72 -5.35
C GLN A 92 -16.14 -17.80 -6.19
N LEU A 93 -15.04 -18.29 -5.63
CA LEU A 93 -13.80 -18.46 -6.38
C LEU A 93 -13.86 -19.77 -7.19
N PRO A 94 -13.50 -19.75 -8.49
CA PRO A 94 -13.42 -20.97 -9.29
C PRO A 94 -12.39 -21.94 -8.69
N HIS A 95 -12.70 -23.23 -8.67
CA HIS A 95 -12.09 -24.32 -7.89
C HIS A 95 -10.58 -24.62 -8.11
N GLY A 96 -9.76 -23.66 -8.57
CA GLY A 96 -8.32 -23.83 -8.80
C GLY A 96 -7.39 -23.02 -7.90
N SER A 97 -7.88 -22.14 -7.02
CA SER A 97 -7.01 -21.41 -6.10
C SER A 97 -6.86 -22.17 -4.79
N MET A 98 -5.86 -23.05 -4.71
CA MET A 98 -5.31 -23.55 -3.45
C MET A 98 -4.75 -22.37 -2.64
N LEU A 99 -5.61 -21.69 -1.89
CA LEU A 99 -5.17 -20.88 -0.76
C LEU A 99 -4.86 -21.88 0.36
N THR A 100 -3.61 -22.35 0.44
CA THR A 100 -3.13 -23.11 1.59
C THR A 100 -3.21 -22.19 2.81
N MET A 101 -4.29 -22.33 3.57
CA MET A 101 -4.44 -21.73 4.88
C MET A 101 -3.36 -22.31 5.78
N SER A 102 -2.26 -21.58 6.00
CA SER A 102 -1.53 -21.72 7.26
C SER A 102 -2.39 -21.02 8.32
N ALA A 103 -3.36 -21.76 8.84
CA ALA A 103 -4.00 -21.42 10.09
C ALA A 103 -3.03 -21.83 11.20
N SER A 104 -2.43 -20.84 11.86
CA SER A 104 -1.96 -21.02 13.23
C SER A 104 -1.99 -19.67 13.95
N PRO A 105 -2.93 -19.47 14.88
CA PRO A 105 -2.73 -18.56 16.00
C PRO A 105 -2.04 -19.31 17.15
N PRO A 106 -1.26 -18.60 17.97
CA PRO A 106 -1.70 -18.37 19.34
C PRO A 106 -2.27 -16.97 19.56
#